data_AF-A0A7X7HP15-F1
#
_entry.id   AF-A0A7X7HP15-F1
#
_cell.length_a   1.000
_cell.length_b   1.000
_cell.length_c   1.000
_cell.angle_alpha   90.00
_cell.angle_beta   90.00
_cell.angle_gamma   90.00
#
_symmetry.space_group_name_H-M   'P 1'
#
loop_
_entity.id
_entity.type
_entity.pdbx_description
1 polymer ?
#
loop_
_entity_poly.entity_id
_entity_poly.type
_entity_poly.pdbx_seq_one_letter_code
_entity_poly.pdbx_strand_id
1 'polypeptide(L)' 'MENRQHSVLKIYASSTDRLGGQLLYEAIVLRAREAGISGATVYRGMMGYGL' A
#
# COMPACT_ATOMS: atom_id res chain seq x y z
N MET A 1 23.85 13.16 -8.15
CA MET A 1 22.67 12.35 -7.83
C MET A 1 22.18 12.83 -6.48
N GLU A 2 21.04 13.49 -6.43
CA GLU A 2 20.55 14.15 -5.22
C GLU A 2 20.00 13.10 -4.25
N ASN A 3 20.57 13.00 -3.05
CA ASN A 3 20.12 12.08 -2.00
C ASN A 3 18.78 12.59 -1.43
N ARG A 4 17.67 12.18 -2.07
CA ARG A 4 16.34 12.39 -1.49
C ARG A 4 16.22 11.52 -0.24
N GLN A 5 16.20 12.17 0.92
CA GLN A 5 16.02 11.51 2.22
C GLN A 5 14.61 10.91 2.40
N HIS A 6 13.68 11.19 1.48
CA HIS A 6 12.30 10.71 1.51
C HIS A 6 11.90 10.23 0.12
N SER A 7 11.16 9.12 0.06
CA SER A 7 10.60 8.56 -1.16
C SER A 7 9.11 8.27 -0.98
N VAL A 8 8.38 8.24 -2.11
CA VAL A 8 6.96 7.87 -2.14
C VAL A 8 6.84 6.48 -2.75
N LEU A 9 6.33 5.53 -1.96
CA LEU A 9 5.96 4.20 -2.42
C LEU A 9 4.48 4.18 -2.81
N LYS A 10 4.18 3.77 -4.05
CA LYS A 10 2.81 3.51 -4.50
C LYS A 10 2.64 2.02 -4.73
N ILE A 11 1.62 1.45 -4.11
CA ILE A 11 1.24 0.05 -4.30
C ILE A 11 -0.13 0.04 -4.94
N TYR A 12 -0.23 -0.68 -6.07
CA TYR A 12 -1.49 -0.95 -6.74
C TYR A 12 -1.86 -2.40 -6.42
N ALA A 13 -3.04 -2.61 -5.86
CA ALA A 13 -3.58 -3.91 -5.50
C ALA A 13 -5.08 -3.93 -5.82
N SER A 14 -5.63 -5.13 -6.07
CA SER A 14 -7.07 -5.26 -6.19
C SER A 14 -7.74 -5.02 -4.84
N SER A 15 -8.95 -4.47 -4.87
CA SER A 15 -9.79 -4.35 -3.67
C SER A 15 -10.23 -5.70 -3.11
N THR A 16 -10.09 -6.76 -3.89
CA THR A 16 -10.45 -8.14 -3.52
C THR A 16 -9.26 -8.98 -3.06
N ASP A 17 -8.03 -8.48 -3.20
CA ASP A 17 -6.83 -9.25 -2.85
C ASP A 17 -6.80 -9.54 -1.35
N ARG A 18 -6.36 -10.74 -1.00
CA ARG A 18 -6.32 -11.23 0.38
C ARG A 18 -4.95 -11.76 0.73
N LEU A 19 -4.56 -11.51 1.98
CA LEU A 19 -3.44 -12.16 2.64
C LEU A 19 -3.99 -12.98 3.80
N GLY A 20 -4.20 -14.28 3.57
CA GLY A 20 -4.92 -15.14 4.51
C GLY A 20 -6.38 -14.68 4.68
N GLY A 21 -6.79 -14.43 5.93
CA GLY A 21 -8.15 -13.97 6.26
C GLY A 21 -8.41 -12.48 6.05
N GLN A 22 -7.37 -11.69 5.79
CA GLN A 22 -7.42 -10.22 5.77
C GLN A 22 -7.28 -9.67 4.35
N LEU A 23 -7.84 -8.48 4.08
CA LEU A 23 -7.64 -7.79 2.81
C LEU A 23 -6.19 -7.29 2.70
N LEU A 24 -5.61 -7.41 1.52
CA LEU A 24 -4.19 -7.13 1.30
C LEU A 24 -3.82 -5.69 1.62
N TYR A 25 -4.66 -4.72 1.21
CA TYR A 25 -4.40 -3.30 1.49
C TYR A 25 -4.38 -3.01 3.01
N GLU A 26 -5.20 -3.71 3.80
CA GLU A 26 -5.20 -3.56 5.26
C GLU A 26 -3.92 -4.13 5.86
N ALA A 27 -3.49 -5.30 5.40
CA ALA A 27 -2.26 -5.93 5.85
C ALA A 27 -1.04 -5.04 5.55
N ILE A 28 -1.00 -4.40 4.38
CA ILE A 28 0.05 -3.45 4.00
C ILE A 28 0.08 -2.26 4.96
N VAL A 29 -1.07 -1.65 5.26
CA VAL A 29 -1.13 -0.48 6.15
C VAL A 29 -0.72 -0.84 7.58
N LEU A 30 -1.18 -1.99 8.10
CA LEU A 30 -0.76 -2.47 9.42
C LEU A 30 0.75 -2.69 9.47
N ARG A 31 1.32 -3.33 8.44
CA ARG A 31 2.77 -3.56 8.36
C ARG A 31 3.56 -2.27 8.22
N ALA A 32 3.07 -1.29 7.46
CA ALA A 32 3.69 0.03 7.36
C ALA A 32 3.74 0.73 8.72
N ARG A 33 2.68 0.62 9.53
CA ARG A 33 2.64 1.13 10.90
C ARG A 33 3.61 0.40 11.82
N GLU A 34 3.65 -0.93 11.78
CA GLU A 34 4.58 -1.77 12.56
C GLU A 34 6.05 -1.46 12.21
N ALA A 35 6.34 -1.18 10.94
CA ALA A 35 7.67 -0.82 10.46
C ALA A 35 8.08 0.64 10.74
N GLY A 36 7.21 1.45 11.36
CA GLY A 36 7.51 2.86 11.67
C GLY A 36 7.57 3.78 10.44
N ILE A 37 6.89 3.42 9.34
CA ILE A 37 6.73 4.33 8.19
C ILE A 37 5.94 5.56 8.65
N SER A 38 6.36 6.75 8.19
CA SER A 38 5.80 8.04 8.62
C SER A 38 4.28 8.16 8.40
N GLY A 39 3.73 7.43 7.43
CA GLY A 39 2.28 7.34 7.20
C GLY A 39 1.95 6.57 5.92
N ALA A 40 0.67 6.23 5.77
CA ALA A 40 0.14 5.61 4.56
C ALA A 40 -1.26 6.15 4.27
N THR A 41 -1.57 6.34 2.99
CA THR A 41 -2.89 6.77 2.51
C THR A 41 -3.42 5.74 1.52
N VAL A 42 -4.66 5.30 1.70
CA VAL A 42 -5.30 4.30 0.84
C VAL A 42 -6.34 4.99 -0.05
N TYR A 43 -6.30 4.68 -1.34
CA TYR A 43 -7.30 5.09 -2.31
C TYR A 43 -7.99 3.83 -2.87
N ARG A 44 -9.31 3.91 -3.08
CA ARG A 44 -10.09 2.85 -3.72
C ARG A 44 -10.65 3.37 -5.03
N GLY A 45 -10.08 2.89 -6.14
CA GLY A 45 -10.61 3.17 -7.48
C GLY A 45 -11.95 2.46 -7.71
N MET A 46 -12.76 3.00 -8.62
CA MET A 46 -14.03 2.38 -9.02
C MET A 46 -13.81 1.22 -10.01
N MET A 47 -12.83 1.39 -10.91
CA MET A 47 -12.42 0.42 -11.91
C MET A 47 -10.93 0.54 -12.13
N GLY A 48 -10.31 -0.56 -12.52
CA GLY A 48 -8.90 -0.66 -12.89
C GLY A 48 -8.66 -1.96 -13.62
N TYR A 49 -7.65 -2.01 -14.48
CA TYR A 49 -7.21 -3.22 -15.14
C TYR A 49 -5.69 -3.35 -14.95
N GLY A 50 -5.20 -4.58 -14.98
CA GLY A 50 -3.80 -4.94 -14.84
C GLY A 50 -3.55 -6.31 -15.48
N LEU A 51 -2.28 -6.70 -15.52
CA LEU A 51 -1.82 -8.03 -15.93
C LEU A 51 -1.76 -8.97 -14.73
#